data_AF-A0A0U4A9V1-F1
#
_entry.id   AF-A0A0U4A9V1-F1
#
_cell.length_a   1.000
_cell.length_b   1.000
_cell.length_c   1.000
_cell.angle_alpha   90.00
_cell.angle_beta   90.00
_cell.angle_gamma   90.00
#
_symmetry.space_group_name_H-M   'P 1'
#
loop_
_entity.id
_entity.type
_entity.pdbx_description
1 polymer ?
#
loop_
_entity_poly.entity_id
_entity_poly.type
_entity_poly.pdbx_seq_one_letter_code
_entity_poly.pdbx_strand_id
1 'polypeptide(L)'
;METSKRLMAPVRVAPALGPIERKIQAARLVQAMPSLGAAYAHALARWEGDPVLRLLGLPLITECYRSVARQDALYAQGRTKPGKIVTYKRGGESKHNWQPCSALDVAFQLPNGEMSWSGLLLSKFARLMKAADARVHWGGDWPGFKDRPHFEV
;
A
#
# COMPACT_ATOMS: atom_id res chain seq x y z
N MET A 1 -1.98 45.76 -27.06
CA MET A 1 -1.77 45.39 -25.64
C MET A 1 -2.53 44.11 -25.41
N GLU A 2 -1.85 42.97 -25.62
CA GLU A 2 -2.49 41.65 -25.69
C GLU A 2 -2.45 41.01 -24.30
N THR A 3 -3.59 40.96 -23.64
CA THR A 3 -3.72 40.36 -22.31
C THR A 3 -3.59 38.85 -22.42
N SER A 4 -2.40 38.34 -22.15
CA SER A 4 -2.14 36.91 -22.02
C SER A 4 -3.02 36.34 -20.90
N LYS A 5 -4.06 35.57 -21.27
CA LYS A 5 -4.85 34.78 -20.32
C LYS A 5 -3.92 33.72 -19.72
N ARG A 6 -3.46 33.96 -18.50
CA ARG A 6 -2.75 32.99 -17.69
C ARG A 6 -3.71 31.83 -17.41
N LEU A 7 -3.62 30.76 -18.20
CA LEU A 7 -4.30 29.49 -17.91
C LEU A 7 -3.78 29.01 -16.55
N MET A 8 -4.61 29.16 -15.50
CA MET A 8 -4.29 28.56 -14.21
C MET A 8 -4.34 27.05 -14.39
N ALA A 9 -3.23 26.37 -14.05
CA ALA A 9 -3.22 24.91 -13.99
C ALA A 9 -4.34 24.46 -13.03
N PRO A 10 -5.08 23.38 -13.34
CA PRO A 10 -6.17 22.92 -12.50
C PRO A 10 -5.65 22.69 -11.06
N VAL A 11 -6.40 23.18 -10.08
CA VAL A 11 -6.12 22.96 -8.66
C VAL A 11 -6.08 21.45 -8.43
N ARG A 12 -4.92 20.92 -8.06
CA ARG A 12 -4.79 19.50 -7.70
C ARG A 12 -5.50 19.29 -6.37
N VAL A 13 -6.58 18.54 -6.38
CA VAL A 13 -7.32 18.15 -5.17
C VAL A 13 -6.74 16.84 -4.66
N ALA A 14 -6.47 16.77 -3.36
CA ALA A 14 -6.05 15.52 -2.72
C ALA A 14 -7.19 14.48 -2.83
N PRO A 15 -6.90 13.22 -3.18
CA PRO A 15 -7.92 12.18 -3.17
C PRO A 15 -8.42 11.95 -1.75
N ALA A 16 -9.72 11.65 -1.63
CA ALA A 16 -10.37 11.38 -0.36
C ALA A 16 -11.29 10.16 -0.52
N LEU A 17 -11.34 9.33 0.52
CA LEU A 17 -12.20 8.14 0.51
C LEU A 17 -13.67 8.51 0.64
N GLY A 18 -14.52 7.70 0.02
CA GLY A 18 -15.94 7.62 0.33
C GLY A 18 -16.21 6.86 1.64
N PRO A 19 -17.45 6.89 2.15
CA PRO A 19 -17.82 6.17 3.37
C PRO A 19 -17.60 4.65 3.30
N ILE A 20 -17.86 4.04 2.13
CA ILE A 20 -17.69 2.61 1.91
C ILE A 20 -16.20 2.24 1.94
N GLU A 21 -15.36 3.00 1.24
CA GLU A 21 -13.93 2.76 1.19
C GLU A 21 -13.29 2.92 2.58
N ARG A 22 -13.73 3.90 3.38
CA ARG A 22 -13.31 4.03 4.79
C ARG A 22 -13.62 2.77 5.60
N LYS A 23 -14.82 2.19 5.45
CA LYS A 23 -15.18 0.93 6.12
C LYS A 23 -14.30 -0.23 5.67
N ILE A 24 -14.00 -0.32 4.37
CA ILE A 24 -13.09 -1.34 3.81
C ILE A 24 -11.68 -1.18 4.39
N GLN A 25 -11.15 0.04 4.42
CA GLN A 25 -9.82 0.32 4.98
C GLN A 25 -9.76 -0.02 6.47
N ALA A 26 -10.77 0.38 7.25
CA ALA A 26 -10.87 0.03 8.66
C ALA A 26 -10.91 -1.49 8.88
N ALA A 27 -11.71 -2.22 8.11
CA ALA A 27 -11.81 -3.68 8.20
C ALA A 27 -10.48 -4.37 7.85
N ARG A 28 -9.73 -3.86 6.87
CA ARG A 28 -8.40 -4.37 6.54
C ARG A 28 -7.39 -4.07 7.64
N LEU A 29 -7.40 -2.86 8.18
CA LEU A 29 -6.48 -2.44 9.23
C LEU A 29 -6.66 -3.26 10.52
N VAL A 30 -7.89 -3.62 10.88
CA VAL A 30 -8.19 -4.46 12.06
C VAL A 30 -7.63 -5.89 11.94
N GLN A 31 -7.34 -6.37 10.72
CA GLN A 31 -6.70 -7.67 10.53
C GLN A 31 -5.20 -7.65 10.83
N ALA A 32 -4.57 -6.47 10.72
CA ALA A 32 -3.15 -6.31 10.97
C ALA A 32 -2.85 -6.45 12.46
N MET A 33 -1.70 -7.03 12.80
CA MET A 33 -1.25 -7.03 14.18
C MET A 33 -1.03 -5.60 14.70
N PRO A 34 -1.23 -5.35 16.01
CA PRO A 34 -1.32 -4.00 16.55
C PRO A 34 -0.14 -3.09 16.20
N SER A 35 1.10 -3.61 16.23
CA SER A 35 2.30 -2.83 15.88
C SER A 35 2.31 -2.38 14.42
N LEU A 36 2.00 -3.29 13.49
CA LEU A 36 1.95 -2.98 12.06
C LEU A 36 0.80 -2.01 11.74
N GLY A 37 -0.37 -2.23 12.35
CA GLY A 37 -1.51 -1.33 12.20
C GLY A 37 -1.23 0.07 12.75
N ALA A 38 -0.58 0.18 13.91
CA ALA A 38 -0.16 1.46 14.47
C ALA A 38 0.87 2.18 13.60
N ALA A 39 1.86 1.45 13.05
CA ALA A 39 2.83 2.01 12.12
C ALA A 39 2.17 2.56 10.85
N TYR A 40 1.20 1.83 10.28
CA TYR A 40 0.40 2.31 9.16
C TYR A 40 -0.40 3.55 9.49
N ALA A 41 -1.11 3.58 10.62
CA ALA A 41 -1.90 4.73 11.04
C ALA A 41 -1.02 5.99 11.24
N HIS A 42 0.14 5.83 11.87
CA HIS A 42 1.11 6.92 12.01
C HIS A 42 1.61 7.39 10.65
N ALA A 43 2.06 6.48 9.79
CA ALA A 43 2.57 6.81 8.46
C ALA A 43 1.51 7.51 7.59
N LEU A 44 0.26 7.07 7.65
CA LEU A 44 -0.87 7.68 6.95
C LEU A 44 -1.11 9.10 7.46
N ALA A 45 -1.17 9.32 8.78
CA ALA A 45 -1.35 10.64 9.36
C ALA A 45 -0.22 11.61 8.95
N ARG A 46 1.03 11.14 8.90
CA ARG A 46 2.17 11.94 8.42
C ARG A 46 2.07 12.25 6.92
N TRP A 47 1.60 11.30 6.12
CA TRP A 47 1.40 11.49 4.69
C TRP A 47 0.29 12.51 4.40
N GLU A 48 -0.87 12.36 5.04
CA GLU A 48 -2.03 13.25 4.85
C GLU A 48 -1.78 14.66 5.41
N GLY A 49 -1.00 14.76 6.49
CA GLY A 49 -0.61 16.04 7.09
C GLY A 49 0.46 16.81 6.29
N ASP A 50 1.16 16.16 5.36
CA ASP A 50 2.15 16.82 4.50
C ASP A 50 1.45 17.45 3.27
N PRO A 51 1.59 18.77 3.05
CA PRO A 51 0.86 19.48 2.00
C PRO A 51 1.27 19.07 0.58
N VAL A 52 2.45 18.49 0.40
CA VAL A 52 2.95 18.01 -0.90
C VAL A 52 2.57 16.54 -1.09
N LEU A 53 2.80 15.69 -0.09
CA LEU A 53 2.56 14.25 -0.23
C LEU A 53 1.08 13.93 -0.44
N ARG A 54 0.17 14.60 0.27
CA ARG A 54 -1.29 14.39 0.12
C ARG A 54 -1.82 14.67 -1.29
N LEU A 55 -1.10 15.46 -2.09
CA LEU A 55 -1.45 15.75 -3.48
C LEU A 55 -0.95 14.69 -4.47
N LEU A 56 -0.06 13.79 -4.05
CA LEU A 56 0.49 12.74 -4.90
C LEU A 56 -0.42 11.50 -4.96
N GLY A 57 -1.28 11.32 -3.96
CA GLY A 57 -2.17 10.18 -3.84
C GLY A 57 -2.48 9.86 -2.39
N LEU A 58 -3.39 8.92 -2.17
CA LEU A 58 -3.76 8.41 -0.85
C LEU A 58 -3.27 6.96 -0.69
N PRO A 59 -2.43 6.64 0.31
CA PRO A 59 -2.00 5.26 0.57
C PRO A 59 -3.18 4.44 1.13
N LEU A 60 -3.49 3.33 0.49
CA LEU A 60 -4.57 2.42 0.85
C LEU A 60 -4.05 1.01 1.06
N ILE A 61 -4.52 0.33 2.10
CA ILE A 61 -4.31 -1.11 2.27
C ILE A 61 -5.11 -1.81 1.18
N THR A 62 -4.43 -2.57 0.31
CA THR A 62 -5.07 -3.40 -0.73
C THR A 62 -5.32 -4.81 -0.23
N GLU A 63 -4.46 -5.33 0.63
CA GLU A 63 -4.58 -6.68 1.20
C GLU A 63 -3.94 -6.72 2.59
N CYS A 64 -4.50 -7.52 3.49
CA CYS A 64 -3.90 -7.83 4.79
C CYS A 64 -3.98 -9.34 4.99
N TYR A 65 -4.96 -9.87 5.72
CA TYR A 65 -5.12 -11.32 5.78
C TYR A 65 -5.42 -11.90 4.38
N ARG A 66 -4.69 -12.97 4.04
CA ARG A 66 -4.84 -13.77 2.83
C ARG A 66 -4.94 -15.22 3.24
N SER A 67 -5.97 -15.94 2.79
CA SER A 67 -6.08 -17.36 3.10
C SER A 67 -4.94 -18.19 2.47
N VAL A 68 -4.64 -19.34 3.07
CA VAL A 68 -3.69 -20.34 2.53
C VAL A 68 -4.04 -20.69 1.08
N ALA A 69 -5.31 -21.02 0.81
CA ALA A 69 -5.77 -21.36 -0.54
C ALA A 69 -5.58 -20.22 -1.55
N ARG A 70 -5.79 -18.96 -1.14
CA ARG A 70 -5.54 -17.79 -2.01
C ARG A 70 -4.03 -17.61 -2.25
N GLN A 71 -3.20 -17.84 -1.24
CA GLN A 71 -1.75 -17.79 -1.39
C GLN A 71 -1.23 -18.89 -2.32
N ASP A 72 -1.77 -20.11 -2.25
CA ASP A 72 -1.43 -21.19 -3.20
C ASP A 72 -1.87 -20.85 -4.63
N ALA A 73 -3.03 -20.20 -4.80
CA ALA A 73 -3.46 -19.72 -6.11
C ALA A 73 -2.51 -18.66 -6.69
N LEU A 74 -1.99 -17.74 -5.86
CA LEU A 74 -0.95 -16.77 -6.26
C LEU A 74 0.40 -17.45 -6.55
N TYR A 75 0.78 -18.45 -5.75
CA TYR A 75 2.00 -19.22 -5.96
C TYR A 75 1.96 -19.99 -7.29
N ALA A 76 0.80 -20.51 -7.70
CA ALA A 76 0.62 -21.18 -8.98
C ALA A 76 0.83 -20.26 -10.21
N GLN A 77 0.66 -18.95 -10.05
CA GLN A 77 0.77 -17.97 -11.13
C GLN A 77 2.20 -17.86 -11.66
N GLY A 78 2.38 -17.96 -12.98
CA GLY A 78 3.69 -18.04 -13.64
C GLY A 78 4.43 -19.36 -13.43
N ARG A 79 3.77 -20.37 -12.84
CA ARG A 79 4.31 -21.72 -12.63
C ARG A 79 3.42 -22.77 -13.29
N THR A 80 2.25 -23.01 -12.69
CA THR A 80 1.24 -23.97 -13.18
C THR A 80 0.00 -23.29 -13.75
N LYS A 81 -0.10 -21.96 -13.62
CA LYS A 81 -1.12 -21.11 -14.25
C LYS A 81 -0.44 -19.96 -14.99
N PRO A 82 -1.03 -19.44 -16.09
CA PRO A 82 -0.50 -18.27 -16.78
C PRO A 82 -0.39 -17.04 -15.87
N GLY A 83 0.53 -16.13 -16.20
CA GLY A 83 0.73 -14.85 -15.51
C GLY A 83 2.15 -14.65 -15.03
N LYS A 84 2.42 -13.50 -14.39
CA LYS A 84 3.71 -13.20 -13.77
C LYS A 84 3.82 -13.91 -12.42
N ILE A 85 5.04 -14.26 -12.02
CA ILE A 85 5.30 -14.69 -10.65
C ILE A 85 5.11 -13.47 -9.73
N VAL A 86 4.16 -13.59 -8.80
CA VAL A 86 3.82 -12.53 -7.83
C VAL A 86 4.20 -12.90 -6.39
N THR A 87 4.64 -14.13 -6.15
CA THR A 87 5.11 -14.60 -4.84
C THR A 87 6.01 -15.83 -5.00
N TYR A 88 6.89 -16.02 -4.01
CA TYR A 88 7.71 -17.22 -3.83
C TYR A 88 7.28 -18.05 -2.62
N LYS A 89 6.26 -17.59 -1.87
CA LYS A 89 5.73 -18.25 -0.68
C LYS A 89 4.49 -19.06 -1.05
N ARG A 90 4.48 -20.35 -0.67
CA ARG A 90 3.30 -21.21 -0.72
C ARG A 90 2.31 -20.82 0.38
N GLY A 91 1.10 -21.39 0.32
CA GLY A 91 0.14 -21.29 1.40
C GLY A 91 0.74 -21.76 2.73
N GLY A 92 0.56 -20.94 3.77
CA GLY A 92 1.13 -21.16 5.10
C GLY A 92 2.52 -20.56 5.29
N GLU A 93 3.23 -20.21 4.23
CA GLU A 93 4.59 -19.63 4.31
C GLU A 93 4.59 -18.10 4.28
N SER A 94 3.47 -17.48 3.90
CA SER A 94 3.33 -16.03 3.82
C SER A 94 2.88 -15.45 5.15
N LYS A 95 3.45 -14.30 5.56
CA LYS A 95 2.99 -13.56 6.74
C LYS A 95 1.54 -13.11 6.64
N HIS A 96 0.99 -13.02 5.42
CA HIS A 96 -0.43 -12.77 5.20
C HIS A 96 -1.35 -13.93 5.63
N ASN A 97 -0.84 -15.15 5.81
CA ASN A 97 -1.65 -16.33 6.11
C ASN A 97 -1.98 -16.51 7.59
N TRP A 98 -1.44 -15.66 8.45
CA TRP A 98 -1.58 -15.76 9.90
C TRP A 98 -2.49 -14.67 10.45
N GLN A 99 -3.10 -14.94 11.61
CA GLN A 99 -3.93 -13.99 12.35
C GLN A 99 -3.42 -13.91 13.80
N PRO A 100 -3.13 -12.71 14.35
CA PRO A 100 -3.19 -11.42 13.66
C PRO A 100 -2.13 -11.30 12.55
N CYS A 101 -2.46 -10.61 11.46
CA CYS A 101 -1.66 -10.60 10.25
C CYS A 101 -0.42 -9.72 10.41
N SER A 102 0.76 -10.30 10.21
CA SER A 102 2.05 -9.60 10.33
C SER A 102 2.50 -8.95 9.01
N ALA A 103 1.61 -8.88 8.02
CA ALA A 103 1.87 -8.20 6.76
C ALA A 103 0.65 -7.41 6.24
N LEU A 104 0.91 -6.41 5.41
CA LEU A 104 -0.11 -5.70 4.64
C LEU A 104 0.49 -5.21 3.31
N ASP A 105 -0.36 -5.15 2.29
CA ASP A 105 -0.02 -4.60 0.98
C ASP A 105 -0.66 -3.22 0.83
N VAL A 106 0.10 -2.27 0.28
CA VAL A 106 -0.34 -0.89 0.03
C VAL A 106 -0.30 -0.55 -1.45
N ALA A 107 -1.28 0.23 -1.89
CA ALA A 107 -1.26 0.94 -3.16
C ALA A 107 -1.72 2.39 -2.96
N PHE A 108 -1.63 3.20 -4.00
CA PHE A 108 -2.05 4.60 -3.97
C PHE A 108 -3.28 4.81 -4.82
N GLN A 109 -4.31 5.44 -4.27
CA GLN A 109 -5.34 6.06 -5.10
C GLN A 109 -4.83 7.44 -5.52
N LEU A 110 -4.68 7.65 -6.82
CA LEU A 110 -4.21 8.90 -7.40
C LEU A 110 -5.34 9.95 -7.44
N PRO A 111 -5.03 11.24 -7.65
CA PRO A 111 -6.05 12.29 -7.75
C PRO A 111 -7.10 12.08 -8.85
N ASN A 112 -6.78 11.32 -9.89
CA ASN A 112 -7.71 10.94 -10.96
C ASN A 112 -8.57 9.70 -10.62
N GLY A 113 -8.43 9.14 -9.41
CA GLY A 113 -9.14 7.95 -8.95
C GLY A 113 -8.48 6.62 -9.32
N GLU A 114 -7.42 6.63 -10.13
CA GLU A 114 -6.72 5.39 -10.53
C GLU A 114 -5.89 4.81 -9.37
N MET A 115 -5.81 3.49 -9.31
CA MET A 115 -4.92 2.79 -8.40
C MET A 115 -3.50 2.69 -8.99
N SER A 116 -2.50 3.00 -8.17
CA SER A 116 -1.10 3.00 -8.54
C SER A 116 -0.26 2.19 -7.57
N TRP A 117 0.56 1.30 -8.12
CA TRP A 117 1.62 0.58 -7.41
C TRP A 117 3.01 1.17 -7.71
N SER A 118 3.06 2.50 -7.86
CA SER A 118 4.29 3.24 -8.14
C SER A 118 5.35 2.95 -7.08
N GLY A 119 6.50 2.42 -7.52
CA GLY A 119 7.63 2.17 -6.63
C GLY A 119 8.16 3.43 -5.96
N LEU A 120 8.04 4.60 -6.60
CA LEU A 120 8.43 5.88 -6.01
C LEU A 120 7.51 6.26 -4.84
N LEU A 121 6.18 6.16 -5.01
CA LEU A 121 5.23 6.49 -3.95
C LEU A 121 5.36 5.51 -2.77
N LEU A 122 5.46 4.21 -3.08
CA LEU A 122 5.68 3.17 -2.09
C LEU A 122 6.99 3.38 -1.32
N SER A 123 8.08 3.80 -1.99
CA SER A 123 9.35 4.12 -1.31
C SER A 123 9.27 5.33 -0.37
N LYS A 124 8.41 6.32 -0.69
CA LYS A 124 8.19 7.48 0.19
C LYS A 124 7.39 7.06 1.41
N PHE A 125 6.33 6.28 1.22
CA PHE A 125 5.50 5.78 2.31
C PHE A 125 6.26 4.79 3.20
N ALA A 126 7.10 3.94 2.61
CA ALA A 126 7.94 3.01 3.35
C ALA A 126 8.89 3.70 4.32
N ARG A 127 9.41 4.89 3.98
CA ARG A 127 10.21 5.70 4.91
C ARG A 127 9.38 6.15 6.12
N LEU A 128 8.12 6.51 5.93
CA LEU A 128 7.22 6.89 7.02
C LEU A 128 6.85 5.68 7.89
N MET A 129 6.55 4.53 7.27
CA MET A 129 6.28 3.27 7.98
C MET A 129 7.46 2.87 8.87
N LYS A 130 8.68 2.86 8.34
CA LYS A 130 9.91 2.52 9.08
C LYS A 130 10.27 3.54 10.15
N ALA A 131 9.93 4.82 9.94
CA ALA A 131 10.10 5.85 10.96
C ALA A 131 9.09 5.70 12.11
N ALA A 132 7.89 5.17 11.84
CA ALA A 132 6.88 4.92 12.85
C ALA A 132 7.21 3.69 13.73
N ASP A 133 7.80 2.65 13.14
CA ASP A 133 8.29 1.48 13.88
C ASP A 133 9.49 0.84 13.15
N ALA A 134 10.64 0.78 13.82
CA ALA A 134 11.89 0.26 13.27
C ALA A 134 11.85 -1.24 12.95
N ARG A 135 10.86 -1.97 13.45
CA ARG A 135 10.63 -3.39 13.13
C ARG A 135 9.97 -3.59 11.77
N VAL A 136 9.43 -2.53 11.15
CA VAL A 136 8.80 -2.65 9.84
C VAL A 136 9.86 -2.92 8.78
N HIS A 137 9.66 -4.00 8.04
CA HIS A 137 10.37 -4.33 6.82
C HIS A 137 9.47 -4.02 5.61
N TRP A 138 10.09 -3.54 4.54
CA TRP A 138 9.43 -3.23 3.28
C TRP A 138 9.93 -4.16 2.18
N GLY A 139 9.03 -4.78 1.42
CA GLY A 139 9.41 -5.71 0.34
C GLY A 139 10.18 -5.05 -0.81
N GLY A 140 10.14 -3.72 -0.92
CA GLY A 140 11.01 -2.97 -1.83
C GLY A 140 12.50 -2.96 -1.43
N ASP A 141 12.83 -3.28 -0.18
CA ASP A 141 14.21 -3.33 0.31
C ASP A 141 14.85 -4.72 0.10
N TRP A 142 14.08 -5.78 -0.11
CA TRP A 142 14.59 -7.16 -0.24
C TRP A 142 15.66 -7.31 -1.35
N PRO A 143 16.79 -7.98 -1.13
CA PRO A 143 17.90 -7.98 -2.10
C PRO A 143 17.55 -8.60 -3.46
N GLY A 144 16.61 -9.55 -3.48
CA GLY A 144 16.15 -10.23 -4.70
C GLY A 144 14.83 -9.66 -5.23
N PHE A 145 13.81 -10.52 -5.30
CA PHE A 145 12.46 -10.16 -5.75
C PHE A 145 11.92 -8.98 -4.93
N LYS A 146 11.52 -7.91 -5.64
CA LYS A 146 11.02 -6.68 -5.02
C LYS A 146 9.50 -6.69 -4.97
N ASP A 147 8.96 -6.99 -3.79
CA ASP A 147 7.52 -6.90 -3.52
C ASP A 147 7.19 -5.52 -2.95
N ARG A 148 7.18 -4.50 -3.82
CA ARG A 148 7.05 -3.10 -3.39
C ARG A 148 5.74 -2.77 -2.65
N PRO A 149 4.60 -3.41 -2.91
CA PRO A 149 3.39 -3.17 -2.13
C PRO A 149 3.50 -3.66 -0.68
N HIS A 150 4.35 -4.66 -0.42
CA HIS A 150 4.39 -5.44 0.81
C HIS A 150 5.12 -4.75 1.98
N PHE A 151 4.49 -4.76 3.14
CA PHE A 151 5.04 -4.36 4.43
C PHE A 151 4.84 -5.48 5.44
N GLU A 152 5.84 -5.73 6.27
CA GLU A 152 5.74 -6.72 7.33
C GLU A 152 6.50 -6.31 8.60
N VAL A 153 6.18 -7.00 9.69
CA VAL A 153 6.96 -7.01 10.95
C VAL A 153 7.32 -8.43 11.33
#